data_AF-A0A699W8X4-F1
#
_entry.id   AF-A0A699W8X4-F1
#
_cell.length_a   1.000
_cell.length_b   1.000
_cell.length_c   1.000
_cell.angle_alpha   90.00
_cell.angle_beta   90.00
_cell.angle_gamma   90.00
#
_symmetry.space_group_name_H-M   'P 1'
#
loop_
_entity.id
_entity.type
_entity.pdbx_description
1 polymer ?
#
loop_
_entity_poly.entity_id
_entity_poly.type
_entity_poly.pdbx_seq_one_letter_code
_entity_poly.pdbx_strand_id
1 'polypeptide(L)'
;MDATGRFPANRMPPTSDGQLLFLQHAAYHLSETGVATVVHSGSTLFSGDAGGGESETRRWLTQEQDIVEAIIQLPKNEFFNTGINTYLWILNRAKPESRQGHVLLINAETCFTKLQR
;
A
#
# COMPACT_ATOMS: atom_id res chain seq x y z
N MET A 1 -2.31 -21.37 6.93
CA MET A 1 -3.23 -20.33 6.41
C MET A 1 -4.00 -19.79 7.57
N ASP A 2 -4.34 -18.50 7.58
CA ASP A 2 -5.27 -18.00 8.57
C ASP A 2 -6.65 -18.65 8.36
N ALA A 3 -7.44 -18.76 9.43
CA ALA A 3 -8.73 -19.47 9.37
C ALA A 3 -9.76 -18.82 8.42
N THR A 4 -9.49 -17.57 7.97
CA THR A 4 -10.40 -16.78 7.14
C THR A 4 -9.99 -16.70 5.68
N GLY A 5 -8.80 -17.21 5.31
CA GLY A 5 -8.24 -17.09 3.96
C GLY A 5 -7.80 -15.68 3.58
N ARG A 6 -7.83 -14.74 4.53
CA ARG A 6 -7.44 -13.33 4.36
C ARG A 6 -5.93 -13.17 4.24
N PHE A 7 -5.16 -14.05 4.88
CA PHE A 7 -3.70 -14.03 4.91
C PHE A 7 -3.14 -15.36 4.39
N PRO A 8 -2.92 -15.46 3.07
CA PRO A 8 -2.38 -16.65 2.44
C PRO A 8 -0.97 -16.94 2.95
N ALA A 9 -0.68 -18.20 3.26
CA ALA A 9 0.58 -18.59 3.91
C ALA A 9 1.83 -18.26 3.08
N ASN A 10 1.70 -18.25 1.74
CA ASN A 10 2.78 -17.90 0.82
C ASN A 10 3.02 -16.38 0.68
N ARG A 11 2.18 -15.56 1.32
CA ARG A 11 2.17 -14.10 1.21
C ARG A 11 2.08 -13.44 2.59
N MET A 12 2.45 -14.14 3.65
CA MET A 12 2.32 -13.63 5.01
C MET A 12 3.62 -12.91 5.42
N PRO A 13 3.62 -11.58 5.59
CA PRO A 13 4.76 -10.87 6.15
C PRO A 13 5.10 -11.37 7.57
N PRO A 14 6.34 -11.15 8.04
CA PRO A 14 6.71 -11.32 9.43
C PRO A 14 5.80 -10.52 10.36
N THR A 15 5.54 -11.05 11.56
CA THR A 15 4.73 -10.36 12.58
C THR A 15 5.38 -9.09 13.13
N SER A 16 6.66 -8.86 12.82
CA SER A 16 7.39 -7.64 13.20
C SER A 16 7.01 -6.40 12.38
N ASP A 17 6.48 -6.55 11.17
CA ASP A 17 5.93 -5.44 10.37
C ASP A 17 4.55 -5.78 9.81
N GLY A 18 3.50 -5.32 10.51
CA GLY A 18 2.11 -5.58 10.15
C GLY A 18 1.55 -4.70 9.05
N GLN A 19 2.32 -3.76 8.47
CA GLN A 19 1.77 -2.79 7.52
C GLN A 19 1.16 -3.46 6.28
N LEU A 20 1.86 -4.43 5.71
CA LEU A 20 1.36 -5.19 4.55
C LEU A 20 0.17 -6.10 4.90
N LEU A 21 0.03 -6.52 6.16
CA LEU A 21 -1.16 -7.25 6.62
C LEU A 21 -2.40 -6.33 6.63
N PHE A 22 -2.26 -5.08 7.03
CA PHE A 22 -3.37 -4.11 6.94
C PHE A 22 -3.76 -3.85 5.48
N LEU A 23 -2.79 -3.82 4.57
CA LEU A 23 -3.06 -3.65 3.14
C LEU A 23 -3.82 -4.86 2.57
N GLN A 24 -3.43 -6.09 2.94
CA GLN A 24 -4.17 -7.31 2.60
C GLN A 24 -5.59 -7.30 3.20
N HIS A 25 -5.73 -6.85 4.44
CA HIS A 25 -7.04 -6.75 5.09
C HIS A 25 -7.97 -5.75 4.38
N ALA A 26 -7.45 -4.58 4.00
CA ALA A 26 -8.19 -3.60 3.22
C ALA A 26 -8.60 -4.19 1.85
N ALA A 27 -7.66 -4.83 1.15
CA ALA A 27 -7.93 -5.48 -0.14
C ALA A 27 -9.01 -6.56 -0.04
N TYR A 28 -9.02 -7.35 1.04
CA TYR A 28 -10.01 -8.42 1.26
C TYR A 28 -11.44 -7.88 1.39
N HIS A 29 -11.65 -6.76 2.10
CA HIS A 29 -12.97 -6.16 2.31
C HIS A 29 -13.39 -5.16 1.23
N LEU A 30 -12.51 -4.87 0.27
CA LEU A 30 -12.80 -3.92 -0.79
C LEU A 30 -13.85 -4.48 -1.74
N SER A 31 -14.95 -3.74 -1.95
CA SER A 31 -16.00 -4.11 -2.92
C SER A 31 -15.48 -4.06 -4.35
N GLU A 32 -16.17 -4.72 -5.29
CA GLU A 32 -15.77 -4.79 -6.71
C GLU A 32 -15.58 -3.43 -7.38
N THR A 33 -16.32 -2.41 -6.94
CA THR A 33 -16.20 -1.01 -7.40
C THR A 33 -15.59 -0.09 -6.34
N GLY A 34 -15.02 -0.67 -5.29
CA GLY A 34 -14.52 0.05 -4.13
C GLY A 34 -13.13 0.65 -4.36
N VAL A 35 -12.90 1.76 -3.66
CA VAL A 35 -11.59 2.41 -3.55
C VAL A 35 -11.22 2.50 -2.07
N ALA A 36 -9.98 2.13 -1.73
CA ALA A 36 -9.43 2.28 -0.40
C ALA A 36 -8.11 3.06 -0.47
N THR A 37 -7.81 3.79 0.60
CA THR A 37 -6.53 4.48 0.78
C THR A 37 -5.96 4.11 2.13
N VAL A 38 -4.72 3.63 2.15
CA VAL A 38 -4.03 3.26 3.38
C VAL A 38 -2.71 4.04 3.48
N VAL A 39 -2.45 4.60 4.65
CA VAL A 39 -1.21 5.32 4.93
C VAL A 39 -0.18 4.35 5.50
N HIS A 40 1.01 4.33 4.90
CA HIS A 40 2.12 3.49 5.34
C HIS A 40 3.43 4.29 5.45
N SER A 41 4.37 3.76 6.19
CA SER A 41 5.77 4.20 6.13
C SER A 41 6.46 3.60 4.90
N GLY A 42 7.68 4.07 4.62
CA GLY A 42 8.47 3.59 3.49
C GLY A 42 8.77 2.09 3.48
N SER A 43 8.73 1.39 4.63
CA SER A 43 9.08 -0.04 4.68
C SER A 43 8.23 -0.88 3.72
N THR A 44 6.95 -0.55 3.56
CA THR A 44 6.04 -1.27 2.65
C THR A 44 6.51 -1.37 1.20
N LEU A 45 7.35 -0.43 0.73
CA LEU A 45 7.84 -0.39 -0.65
C LEU A 45 9.02 -1.33 -0.89
N PHE A 46 9.86 -1.57 0.11
CA PHE A 46 11.15 -2.24 -0.07
C PHE A 46 11.47 -3.35 0.94
N SER A 47 10.66 -3.53 1.98
CA SER A 47 10.90 -4.55 3.01
C SER A 47 10.75 -5.96 2.46
N GLY A 48 11.52 -6.90 3.01
CA GLY A 48 11.44 -8.33 2.69
C GLY A 48 12.36 -8.78 1.56
N ASP A 49 12.86 -10.01 1.70
CA ASP A 49 13.72 -10.66 0.72
C ASP A 49 12.93 -11.08 -0.53
N ALA A 50 13.65 -11.36 -1.62
CA ALA A 50 13.04 -11.90 -2.82
C ALA A 50 12.37 -13.26 -2.52
N GLY A 51 11.06 -13.36 -2.81
CA GLY A 51 10.24 -14.53 -2.48
C GLY A 51 9.76 -14.56 -1.02
N GLY A 52 10.03 -13.51 -0.24
CA GLY A 52 9.50 -13.33 1.11
C GLY A 52 8.01 -12.91 1.09
N GLY A 53 7.37 -13.00 2.25
CA GLY A 53 5.94 -12.67 2.38
C GLY A 53 5.61 -11.25 1.94
N GLU A 54 6.51 -10.30 2.18
CA GLU A 54 6.36 -8.90 1.77
C GLU A 54 6.45 -8.73 0.25
N SER A 55 7.42 -9.38 -0.41
CA SER A 55 7.57 -9.29 -1.87
C SER A 55 6.40 -9.94 -2.58
N GLU A 56 5.96 -11.11 -2.11
CA GLU A 56 4.82 -11.82 -2.68
C GLU A 56 3.51 -11.06 -2.42
N THR A 57 3.38 -10.35 -1.29
CA THR A 57 2.23 -9.46 -1.04
C THR A 57 2.18 -8.34 -2.09
N ARG A 58 3.30 -7.65 -2.32
CA ARG A 58 3.37 -6.57 -3.31
C ARG A 58 3.09 -7.07 -4.71
N ARG A 59 3.68 -8.22 -5.08
CA ARG A 59 3.44 -8.87 -6.36
C ARG A 59 1.96 -9.21 -6.54
N TRP A 60 1.33 -9.80 -5.52
CA TRP A 60 -0.08 -10.13 -5.57
C TRP A 60 -0.97 -8.90 -5.77
N LEU A 61 -0.76 -7.83 -5.00
CA LEU A 61 -1.56 -6.61 -5.09
C LEU A 61 -1.40 -5.89 -6.44
N THR A 62 -0.17 -5.82 -6.96
CA THR A 62 0.17 -5.02 -8.16
C THR A 62 0.04 -5.79 -9.47
N GLN A 63 0.36 -7.08 -9.49
CA GLN A 63 0.41 -7.88 -10.73
C GLN A 63 -0.75 -8.87 -10.81
N GLU A 64 -1.04 -9.59 -9.73
CA GLU A 64 -2.05 -10.66 -9.78
C GLU A 64 -3.48 -10.14 -9.62
N GLN A 65 -3.70 -9.16 -8.76
CA GLN A 65 -4.99 -8.50 -8.60
C GLN A 65 -5.11 -7.23 -9.42
N ASP A 66 -3.97 -6.60 -9.74
CA ASP A 66 -3.91 -5.28 -10.39
C ASP A 66 -4.84 -4.26 -9.73
N ILE A 67 -4.87 -4.19 -8.39
CA ILE A 67 -5.76 -3.27 -7.67
C ILE A 67 -5.02 -2.04 -7.16
N VAL A 68 -3.69 -2.01 -7.19
CA VAL A 68 -2.93 -0.83 -6.80
C VAL A 68 -3.01 0.17 -7.94
N GLU A 69 -3.69 1.30 -7.71
CA GLU A 69 -3.84 2.36 -8.71
C GLU A 69 -2.72 3.38 -8.62
N ALA A 70 -2.38 3.81 -7.40
CA ALA A 70 -1.36 4.83 -7.19
C ALA A 70 -0.62 4.67 -5.86
N ILE A 71 0.63 5.12 -5.85
CA ILE A 71 1.45 5.29 -4.65
C ILE A 71 1.89 6.75 -4.60
N ILE A 72 1.54 7.45 -3.53
CA ILE A 72 1.77 8.88 -3.38
C ILE A 72 2.68 9.14 -2.18
N GLN A 73 3.86 9.73 -2.40
CA GLN A 73 4.72 10.20 -1.32
C GLN A 73 4.22 11.54 -0.79
N LEU A 74 3.96 11.62 0.51
CA LEU A 74 3.53 12.84 1.19
C LEU A 74 4.72 13.70 1.66
N PRO A 75 4.48 14.99 1.98
CA PRO A 75 5.45 15.82 2.67
C PRO A 75 5.90 15.22 4.00
N LYS A 76 7.10 15.59 4.44
CA LYS A 76 7.61 15.22 5.77
C LYS A 76 6.88 16.00 6.85
N ASN A 77 6.75 15.39 8.03
CA ASN A 77 6.14 15.98 9.23
C ASN A 77 4.63 16.27 9.12
N GLU A 78 3.92 15.65 8.19
CA GLU A 78 2.44 15.66 8.16
C GLU A 78 1.85 14.92 9.37
N PHE A 79 2.53 13.85 9.82
CA PHE A 79 2.16 13.10 11.02
C PHE A 79 3.04 13.50 12.21
N PHE A 80 2.41 13.76 13.35
CA PHE A 80 3.10 14.14 14.57
C PHE A 80 4.16 13.10 14.96
N ASN A 81 5.32 13.58 15.43
CA ASN A 81 6.36 12.80 16.12
C ASN A 81 7.16 11.78 15.29
N THR A 82 7.06 11.74 13.95
CA THR A 82 7.93 10.89 13.12
C THR A 82 8.40 11.66 11.89
N GLY A 83 9.67 12.08 11.84
CA GLY A 83 10.27 12.72 10.64
C GLY A 83 10.45 11.76 9.45
N ILE A 84 9.59 10.74 9.35
CA ILE A 84 9.63 9.65 8.39
C ILE A 84 8.80 10.04 7.17
N ASN A 85 9.20 9.56 5.99
CA ASN A 85 8.39 9.67 4.78
C ASN A 85 7.18 8.72 4.85
N THR A 86 6.00 9.26 4.61
CA THR A 86 4.75 8.47 4.53
C THR A 86 4.25 8.39 3.11
N TYR A 87 3.62 7.25 2.79
CA TYR A 87 3.11 6.93 1.46
C TYR A 87 1.64 6.56 1.55
N LEU A 88 0.84 7.07 0.61
CA LEU A 88 -0.53 6.63 0.40
C LEU A 88 -0.54 5.50 -0.61
N TRP A 89 -1.11 4.37 -0.23
CA TRP A 89 -1.45 3.28 -1.14
C TRP A 89 -2.90 3.41 -1.54
N ILE A 90 -3.14 3.67 -2.83
CA ILE A 90 -4.49 3.75 -3.39
C ILE A 90 -4.82 2.39 -4.01
N LEU A 91 -5.82 1.72 -3.44
CA LEU A 91 -6.38 0.49 -3.96
C LEU A 91 -7.70 0.80 -4.66
N ASN A 92 -7.87 0.33 -5.90
CA ASN A 92 -9.09 0.46 -6.69
C ASN A 92 -9.35 -0.86 -7.40
N ARG A 93 -10.51 -1.49 -7.14
CA ARG A 93 -10.91 -2.72 -7.85
C ARG A 93 -11.52 -2.48 -9.23
N ALA A 94 -11.98 -1.26 -9.49
CA ALA A 94 -12.55 -0.84 -10.77
C ALA A 94 -11.61 0.14 -11.48
N LYS A 95 -10.35 -0.28 -11.71
CA LYS A 95 -9.40 0.52 -12.49
C LYS A 95 -9.92 0.73 -13.91
N PRO A 96 -9.87 1.97 -14.44
CA PRO A 96 -10.22 2.22 -15.82
C PRO A 96 -9.25 1.47 -16.75
N GLU A 97 -9.74 1.04 -17.91
CA GLU A 97 -8.98 0.24 -18.89
C GLU A 97 -7.61 0.88 -19.21
N SER A 98 -7.57 2.20 -19.39
CA SER A 98 -6.34 2.97 -19.61
C SER A 98 -5.27 2.88 -18.51
N ARG A 99 -5.59 2.37 -17.32
CA ARG A 99 -4.68 2.26 -16.16
C ARG A 99 -4.45 0.82 -15.70
N GLN A 100 -5.08 -0.16 -16.35
CA GLN A 100 -4.83 -1.57 -16.04
C GLN A 100 -3.37 -1.94 -16.34
N GLY A 101 -2.75 -2.75 -15.49
CA GLY A 101 -1.35 -3.13 -15.57
C GLY A 101 -0.36 -2.01 -15.23
N HIS A 102 -0.84 -0.82 -14.83
CA HIS A 102 -0.02 0.34 -14.50
C HIS A 102 -0.25 0.79 -13.05
N VAL A 103 0.83 1.24 -12.40
CA VAL A 103 0.78 1.90 -11.08
C VAL A 103 1.28 3.32 -11.25
N LEU A 104 0.48 4.29 -10.84
CA LEU A 104 0.87 5.71 -10.89
C LEU A 104 1.73 6.06 -9.66
N LEU A 105 2.93 6.58 -9.90
CA LEU A 105 3.82 7.05 -8.84
C LEU A 105 3.78 8.58 -8.78
N ILE A 106 3.42 9.13 -7.63
CA ILE A 106 3.31 10.59 -7.42
C ILE A 106 4.26 11.00 -6.30
N ASN A 107 5.14 11.96 -6.59
CA ASN A 107 5.93 12.64 -5.57
C ASN A 107 5.27 13.96 -5.18
N ALA A 108 4.67 14.02 -3.99
CA ALA A 108 4.04 15.20 -3.43
C ALA A 108 4.82 15.77 -2.23
N GLU A 109 6.12 15.47 -2.09
CA GLU A 109 6.95 15.91 -0.97
C GLU A 109 6.93 17.44 -0.74
N THR A 110 6.84 18.22 -1.82
CA THR A 110 6.82 19.69 -1.79
C THR A 110 5.41 20.29 -1.82
N CYS A 111 4.37 19.45 -1.85
CA CYS A 111 2.98 19.89 -1.96
C CYS A 111 2.37 20.24 -0.60
N PHE A 112 2.93 21.23 0.09
CA PHE A 112 2.40 21.73 1.36
C PHE A 112 2.48 23.25 1.43
N THR A 113 1.57 23.84 2.21
CA THR A 113 1.69 25.23 2.66
C THR A 113 2.06 25.21 4.12
N LYS A 114 3.19 25.82 4.48
CA LYS A 114 3.62 25.91 5.87
C LYS A 114 2.59 26.70 6.67
N LEU A 115 2.00 26.07 7.68
CA LEU A 115 1.12 26.74 8.63
C LEU A 115 1.90 27.90 9.28
N GLN A 116 1.47 29.13 9.03
CA GLN A 116 2.00 30.30 9.73
C GLN A 116 1.33 30.34 11.11
N ARG A 117 2.15 30.49 12.16
CA ARG A 117 1.67 30.71 13.53
C ARG A 117 1.27 32.16 13.72
#